data_AF-A0AAN7B998-F1
#
_entry.id   AF-A0AAN7B998-F1
#
_cell.length_a   1.000
_cell.length_b   1.000
_cell.length_c   1.000
_cell.angle_alpha   90.00
_cell.angle_beta   90.00
_cell.angle_gamma   90.00
#
_symmetry.space_group_name_H-M   'P 1'
#
loop_
_entity.id
_entity.type
_entity.pdbx_description
1 polymer ?
#
loop_
_entity_poly.entity_id
_entity_poly.type
_entity_poly.pdbx_seq_one_letter_code
_entity_poly.pdbx_strand_id
1 'polypeptide(L)'
;MAADFLRKVAVHLRDEIDNNIGRQVLEVVPLDLVVSYPSLWPEAVKPRYFHVIESAFDLAIVPRLRHIYFLAEAEAVSQWCVFSKLESLCAYGIRKGTSVIVCDTTSDKGIATSYGFDHILRGSDFNLRKIGYLARANAGRQLVEAGFKSLCIVRLNSTAPARDRLLETSDPDSTVDSL
;
A
#
# COMPACT_ATOMS: atom_id res chain seq x y z
N MET A 1 2.89 7.75 -17.09
CA MET A 1 3.08 7.58 -15.63
C MET A 1 2.71 6.18 -15.15
N ALA A 2 1.43 5.75 -15.19
CA ALA A 2 1.06 4.39 -14.77
C ALA A 2 1.64 3.30 -15.68
N ALA A 3 1.59 3.49 -17.01
CA ALA A 3 2.18 2.58 -17.99
C ALA A 3 3.70 2.41 -17.80
N ASP A 4 4.42 3.52 -17.60
CA ASP A 4 5.88 3.49 -17.40
C ASP A 4 6.26 2.77 -16.11
N PHE A 5 5.48 2.99 -15.04
CA PHE A 5 5.66 2.27 -13.78
C PHE A 5 5.42 0.77 -13.96
N LEU A 6 4.31 0.38 -14.57
CA LEU A 6 3.98 -1.03 -14.80
C LEU A 6 5.01 -1.72 -15.71
N ARG A 7 5.53 -1.02 -16.71
CA ARG A 7 6.62 -1.55 -17.55
C ARG A 7 7.90 -1.78 -16.75
N LYS A 8 8.25 -0.88 -15.83
CA LYS A 8 9.38 -1.09 -14.91
C LYS A 8 9.15 -2.30 -14.00
N VAL A 9 7.94 -2.47 -13.48
CA VAL A 9 7.57 -3.65 -12.67
C VAL A 9 7.69 -4.93 -13.50
N ALA A 10 7.23 -4.93 -14.75
CA ALA A 10 7.30 -6.09 -15.63
C ALA A 10 8.75 -6.48 -15.97
N VAL A 11 9.60 -5.49 -16.27
CA VAL A 11 11.04 -5.71 -16.49
C VAL A 11 11.70 -6.27 -15.22
N HIS A 12 11.43 -5.65 -14.07
CA HIS A 12 11.98 -6.13 -12.80
C HIS A 12 11.53 -7.56 -12.47
N LEU A 13 10.26 -7.91 -12.72
CA LEU A 13 9.75 -9.27 -12.56
C LEU A 13 10.54 -10.26 -13.43
N ARG A 14 10.80 -9.91 -14.70
CA ARG A 14 11.59 -10.76 -15.59
C ARG A 14 13.00 -10.94 -15.07
N ASP A 15 13.66 -9.85 -14.67
CA ASP A 15 15.02 -9.90 -14.14
C ASP A 15 15.09 -10.77 -12.88
N GLU A 16 14.11 -10.65 -11.98
CA GLU A 16 14.03 -11.48 -10.77
C GLU A 16 13.85 -12.96 -11.10
N ILE A 17 12.97 -13.30 -12.04
CA ILE A 17 12.76 -14.70 -12.44
C ILE A 17 14.00 -15.26 -13.13
N ASP A 18 14.59 -14.51 -14.06
CA ASP A 18 15.77 -14.95 -14.82
C ASP A 18 16.98 -15.19 -13.90
N ASN A 19 17.16 -14.35 -12.87
CA ASN A 19 18.30 -14.42 -11.96
C ASN A 19 18.09 -15.37 -10.77
N ASN A 20 16.88 -15.49 -10.23
CA ASN A 20 16.64 -16.21 -8.97
C ASN A 20 15.92 -17.56 -9.14
N ILE A 21 15.22 -17.78 -10.25
CA ILE A 21 14.44 -19.02 -10.47
C ILE A 21 14.99 -19.78 -11.69
N GLY A 22 15.21 -19.07 -12.80
CA GLY A 22 15.81 -19.60 -14.00
C GLY A 22 15.33 -18.91 -15.28
N ARG A 23 16.26 -18.63 -16.18
CA ARG A 23 16.05 -17.89 -17.43
C ARG A 23 14.99 -18.43 -18.40
N GLN A 24 14.61 -19.70 -18.26
CA GLN A 24 13.63 -20.34 -19.15
C GLN A 24 12.23 -20.44 -18.53
N VAL A 25 12.06 -20.04 -17.27
CA VAL A 25 10.78 -20.21 -16.56
C VAL A 25 9.65 -19.49 -17.29
N LEU A 26 9.87 -18.23 -17.70
CA LEU A 26 8.86 -17.44 -18.40
C LEU A 26 8.50 -17.96 -19.80
N GLU A 27 9.39 -18.73 -20.43
CA GLU A 27 9.22 -19.28 -21.77
C GLU A 27 8.40 -20.58 -21.76
N VAL A 28 8.41 -21.29 -20.63
CA VAL A 28 7.87 -22.66 -20.50
C VAL A 28 6.65 -22.70 -19.58
N VAL A 29 6.67 -21.94 -18.49
CA VAL A 29 5.64 -21.99 -17.44
C VAL A 29 4.54 -20.99 -17.77
N PRO A 30 3.29 -21.44 -17.90
CA PRO A 30 2.14 -20.53 -18.02
C PRO A 30 1.97 -19.71 -16.75
N LEU A 31 1.81 -18.40 -16.92
CA LEU A 31 1.62 -17.47 -15.82
C LEU A 31 0.24 -16.82 -15.88
N ASP A 32 -0.33 -16.62 -14.69
CA ASP A 32 -1.51 -15.81 -14.49
C ASP A 32 -1.10 -14.60 -13.63
N LEU A 33 -1.55 -13.41 -14.03
CA LEU A 33 -1.28 -12.18 -13.32
C LEU A 33 -2.51 -11.78 -12.51
N VAL A 34 -2.36 -11.63 -11.19
CA VAL A 34 -3.40 -11.05 -10.34
C VAL A 34 -3.00 -9.63 -10.00
N VAL A 35 -3.83 -8.66 -10.41
CA VAL A 35 -3.62 -7.24 -10.15
C VAL A 35 -4.61 -6.75 -9.11
N SER A 36 -4.08 -6.28 -7.99
CA SER A 36 -4.89 -5.64 -6.96
C SER A 36 -5.28 -4.22 -7.37
N TYR A 37 -6.49 -3.80 -6.99
CA TYR A 37 -6.95 -2.43 -7.23
C TYR A 37 -7.69 -1.84 -6.02
N PRO A 38 -7.72 -0.50 -5.87
CA PRO A 38 -8.45 0.16 -4.79
C PRO A 38 -9.93 -0.21 -4.78
N SER A 39 -10.45 -0.55 -3.59
CA SER A 39 -11.82 -1.06 -3.39
C SER A 39 -12.96 -0.12 -3.83
N LEU A 40 -12.64 1.13 -4.18
CA LEU A 40 -13.55 2.18 -4.62
C LEU A 40 -13.44 2.51 -6.11
N TRP A 41 -12.62 1.79 -6.88
CA TRP A 41 -12.57 2.01 -8.32
C TRP A 41 -13.93 1.74 -8.96
N PRO A 42 -14.46 2.70 -9.73
CA PRO A 42 -15.62 2.44 -10.59
C PRO A 42 -15.30 1.34 -11.59
N GLU A 43 -16.28 0.50 -11.91
CA GLU A 43 -16.12 -0.57 -12.93
C GLU A 43 -15.60 -0.03 -14.26
N ALA A 44 -16.01 1.19 -14.65
CA ALA A 44 -15.56 1.85 -15.88
C ALA A 44 -14.04 2.12 -15.95
N VAL A 45 -13.34 2.11 -14.81
CA VAL A 45 -11.89 2.33 -14.74
C VAL A 45 -11.11 1.05 -15.03
N LYS A 46 -11.67 -0.12 -14.72
CA LYS A 46 -10.97 -1.41 -14.86
C LYS A 46 -10.56 -1.73 -16.30
N PRO A 47 -11.41 -1.55 -17.34
CA PRO A 47 -11.00 -1.80 -18.72
C PRO A 47 -9.83 -0.92 -19.16
N ARG A 48 -9.80 0.34 -18.72
CA ARG A 48 -8.70 1.27 -19.05
C ARG A 48 -7.38 0.79 -18.47
N TYR A 49 -7.39 0.32 -17.22
CA TYR A 49 -6.19 -0.22 -16.59
C TYR A 49 -5.80 -1.57 -17.16
N PHE A 50 -6.76 -2.42 -17.56
CA PHE A 50 -6.48 -3.71 -18.21
C PHE A 50 -5.59 -3.52 -19.43
N HIS A 51 -5.93 -2.58 -20.33
CA HIS A 51 -5.16 -2.34 -21.54
C HIS A 51 -3.75 -1.84 -21.23
N VAL A 52 -3.61 -1.01 -20.18
CA VAL A 52 -2.30 -0.52 -19.75
C VAL A 52 -1.45 -1.67 -19.19
N ILE A 53 -2.04 -2.57 -18.40
CA ILE A 53 -1.36 -3.75 -17.84
C ILE A 53 -0.96 -4.70 -18.98
N GLU A 54 -1.86 -5.01 -19.89
CA GLU A 54 -1.58 -5.87 -21.05
C GLU A 54 -0.42 -5.32 -21.90
N SER A 55 -0.37 -3.99 -22.11
CA SER A 55 0.73 -3.33 -22.82
C SER A 55 2.06 -3.28 -22.06
N ALA A 56 2.04 -3.51 -20.75
CA ALA A 56 3.23 -3.52 -19.90
C ALA A 56 3.78 -4.94 -19.72
N PHE A 57 2.90 -5.94 -19.64
CA PHE A 57 3.20 -7.36 -19.50
C PHE A 57 2.93 -8.09 -20.83
N ASP A 58 3.41 -7.52 -21.93
CA ASP A 58 3.21 -8.10 -23.25
C ASP A 58 3.99 -9.42 -23.44
N LEU A 59 3.78 -10.07 -24.59
CA LEU A 59 4.43 -11.34 -24.92
C LEU A 59 5.96 -11.23 -25.03
N ALA A 60 6.53 -10.03 -25.16
CA ALA A 60 7.97 -9.87 -25.14
C ALA A 60 8.53 -9.98 -23.72
N ILE A 61 7.79 -9.52 -22.69
CA ILE A 61 8.20 -9.61 -21.28
C ILE A 61 7.75 -10.92 -20.63
N VAL A 62 6.49 -11.33 -20.85
CA VAL A 62 5.90 -12.54 -20.27
C VAL A 62 5.23 -13.39 -21.37
N PRO A 63 6.01 -14.18 -22.13
CA PRO A 63 5.53 -14.90 -23.33
C PRO A 63 4.38 -15.87 -23.08
N ARG A 64 4.28 -16.40 -21.85
CA ARG A 64 3.28 -17.39 -21.45
C ARG A 64 2.21 -16.83 -20.50
N LEU A 65 1.96 -15.52 -20.54
CA LEU A 65 0.84 -14.91 -19.80
C LEU A 65 -0.50 -15.39 -20.37
N ARG A 66 -1.32 -16.07 -19.55
CA ARG A 66 -2.63 -16.60 -19.97
C ARG A 66 -3.78 -15.68 -19.58
N HIS A 67 -3.78 -15.23 -18.33
CA HIS A 67 -4.89 -14.52 -17.73
C HIS A 67 -4.42 -13.35 -16.88
N ILE A 68 -5.20 -12.27 -16.92
CA ILE A 68 -5.07 -11.14 -16.02
C ILE A 68 -6.36 -11.06 -15.21
N TYR A 69 -6.24 -11.23 -13.90
CA TYR A 69 -7.35 -11.14 -12.95
C TYR A 69 -7.24 -9.84 -12.16
N PHE A 70 -8.39 -9.23 -11.88
CA PHE A 70 -8.47 -8.10 -10.98
C PHE A 70 -9.07 -8.53 -9.66
N LEU A 71 -8.42 -8.14 -8.57
CA LEU A 71 -8.90 -8.40 -7.21
C LEU A 71 -8.90 -7.09 -6.42
N ALA A 72 -9.94 -6.80 -5.64
CA ALA A 72 -9.89 -5.61 -4.80
C ALA A 72 -8.80 -5.79 -3.74
N GLU A 73 -8.03 -4.75 -3.43
CA GLU A 73 -6.95 -4.79 -2.42
C GLU A 73 -7.46 -5.30 -1.06
N ALA A 74 -8.61 -4.78 -0.62
CA ALA A 74 -9.20 -5.21 0.64
C ALA A 74 -9.68 -6.67 0.60
N GLU A 75 -10.06 -7.18 -0.57
CA GLU A 75 -10.42 -8.59 -0.74
C GLU A 75 -9.17 -9.48 -0.70
N ALA A 76 -8.10 -9.09 -1.40
CA ALA A 76 -6.81 -9.78 -1.37
C ALA A 76 -6.25 -9.90 0.04
N VAL A 77 -6.28 -8.80 0.81
CA VAL A 77 -5.86 -8.79 2.22
C VAL A 77 -6.76 -9.69 3.06
N SER A 78 -8.08 -9.64 2.86
CA SER A 78 -9.02 -10.52 3.58
C SER A 78 -8.72 -11.99 3.33
N GLN A 79 -8.48 -12.38 2.08
CA GLN A 79 -8.11 -13.75 1.72
C GLN A 79 -6.78 -14.14 2.38
N TRP A 80 -5.75 -13.30 2.27
CA TRP A 80 -4.44 -13.56 2.88
C TRP A 80 -4.52 -13.72 4.40
N CYS A 81 -5.28 -12.85 5.09
CA CYS A 81 -5.47 -12.96 6.54
C CYS A 81 -6.12 -14.28 6.93
N VAL A 82 -7.10 -14.73 6.17
CA VAL A 82 -7.75 -16.03 6.39
C VAL A 82 -6.78 -17.18 6.19
N PHE A 83 -6.08 -17.21 5.06
CA PHE A 83 -5.13 -18.29 4.76
C PHE A 83 -3.95 -18.34 5.75
N SER A 84 -3.35 -17.19 6.06
CA SER A 84 -2.20 -17.10 6.98
C SER A 84 -2.58 -17.43 8.43
N LYS A 85 -3.84 -17.27 8.80
CA LYS A 85 -4.33 -17.56 10.15
C LYS A 85 -5.20 -18.81 10.21
N LEU A 86 -5.37 -19.55 9.12
CA LEU A 86 -6.31 -20.66 9.03
C LEU A 86 -6.10 -21.67 10.17
N GLU A 87 -4.86 -22.07 10.43
CA GLU A 87 -4.53 -23.00 11.52
C GLU A 87 -4.80 -22.42 12.92
N SER A 88 -4.46 -21.15 13.14
CA SER A 88 -4.70 -20.47 14.43
C SER A 88 -6.17 -20.13 14.66
N LEU A 89 -6.92 -19.87 13.59
CA LEU A 89 -8.35 -19.60 13.60
C LEU A 89 -9.16 -20.89 13.66
N CYS A 90 -8.62 -22.04 13.24
CA CYS A 90 -9.26 -23.35 13.37
C CYS A 90 -9.59 -23.72 14.83
N ALA A 91 -8.87 -23.16 15.82
CA ALA A 91 -9.20 -23.34 17.24
C ALA A 91 -10.59 -22.76 17.62
N TYR A 92 -11.09 -21.75 16.89
CA TYR A 92 -12.42 -21.16 17.08
C TYR A 92 -13.34 -21.28 15.85
N GLY A 93 -12.77 -21.63 14.69
CA GLY A 93 -13.35 -21.69 13.36
C GLY A 93 -13.70 -20.31 12.81
N ILE A 94 -13.27 -19.97 11.60
CA ILE A 94 -14.05 -19.02 10.80
C ILE A 94 -15.40 -19.73 10.59
N ARG A 95 -16.51 -19.04 10.85
CA ARG A 95 -17.86 -19.60 10.70
C ARG A 95 -18.62 -18.78 9.66
N LYS A 96 -19.69 -19.37 9.12
CA LYS A 96 -20.67 -18.58 8.35
C LYS A 96 -21.12 -17.40 9.19
N GLY A 97 -21.07 -16.20 8.62
CA GLY A 97 -21.41 -14.96 9.33
C GLY A 97 -20.23 -14.30 10.07
N THR A 98 -19.04 -14.91 10.09
CA THR A 98 -17.82 -14.17 10.44
C THR A 98 -17.64 -13.02 9.43
N SER A 99 -17.08 -11.90 9.89
CA SER A 99 -16.75 -10.77 9.04
C SER A 99 -15.34 -10.28 9.30
N VAL A 100 -14.70 -9.78 8.25
CA VAL A 100 -13.41 -9.06 8.33
C VAL A 100 -13.65 -7.62 7.93
N ILE A 101 -13.00 -6.71 8.66
CA ILE A 101 -12.93 -5.30 8.31
C ILE A 101 -11.48 -5.00 7.97
N VAL A 102 -11.25 -4.60 6.74
CA VAL A 102 -9.94 -4.15 6.26
C VAL A 102 -9.91 -2.63 6.30
N CYS A 103 -9.02 -2.09 7.12
CA CYS A 103 -8.73 -0.66 7.19
C CYS A 103 -7.46 -0.40 6.38
N ASP A 104 -7.61 0.31 5.27
CA ASP A 104 -6.52 0.70 4.39
C ASP A 104 -6.39 2.23 4.41
N THR A 105 -5.17 2.72 4.61
CA THR A 105 -4.87 4.15 4.62
C THR A 105 -3.81 4.45 3.57
N THR A 106 -4.21 5.19 2.55
CA THR A 106 -3.33 5.70 1.51
C THR A 106 -2.68 7.02 1.93
N SER A 107 -2.01 7.70 0.99
CA SER A 107 -1.44 9.02 1.24
C SER A 107 -2.47 10.08 1.60
N ASP A 108 -3.67 10.02 1.03
CA ASP A 108 -4.70 11.06 1.11
C ASP A 108 -6.02 10.60 1.75
N LYS A 109 -6.28 9.29 1.80
CA LYS A 109 -7.58 8.72 2.17
C LYS A 109 -7.44 7.52 3.10
N GLY A 110 -8.45 7.35 3.94
CA GLY A 110 -8.67 6.14 4.72
C GLY A 110 -9.93 5.44 4.24
N ILE A 111 -9.87 4.13 4.03
CA ILE A 111 -10.97 3.29 3.56
C ILE A 111 -11.09 2.10 4.50
N ALA A 112 -12.26 1.91 5.09
CA ALA A 112 -12.63 0.69 5.80
C ALA A 112 -13.59 -0.10 4.92
N THR A 113 -13.24 -1.32 4.54
CA THR A 113 -14.12 -2.22 3.77
C THR A 113 -14.45 -3.45 4.59
N SER A 114 -15.72 -3.83 4.62
CA SER A 114 -16.20 -5.00 5.35
C SER A 114 -16.57 -6.12 4.39
N TYR A 115 -16.15 -7.33 4.73
CA TYR A 115 -16.47 -8.55 4.01
C TYR A 115 -17.04 -9.57 4.98
N GLY A 116 -18.06 -10.30 4.55
CA GLY A 116 -18.65 -11.44 5.26
C GLY A 116 -18.27 -12.75 4.61
N PHE A 117 -18.08 -13.80 5.41
CA PHE A 117 -17.95 -15.17 4.92
C PHE A 117 -19.33 -15.78 4.75
N ASP A 118 -19.75 -15.97 3.50
CA ASP A 118 -21.06 -16.56 3.20
C ASP A 118 -21.04 -18.08 3.41
N HIS A 119 -19.94 -18.73 3.03
CA HIS A 119 -19.72 -20.16 3.19
C HIS A 119 -18.23 -20.46 3.36
N ILE A 120 -17.91 -21.41 4.23
CA ILE A 120 -16.60 -22.04 4.30
C ILE A 120 -16.86 -23.48 3.92
N LEU A 121 -16.47 -23.83 2.69
CA LEU A 121 -16.49 -25.21 2.26
C LEU A 121 -15.37 -25.93 3.01
N ARG A 122 -15.53 -27.24 3.25
CA ARG A 122 -14.47 -28.03 3.89
C ARG A 122 -13.18 -27.88 3.06
N GLY A 123 -12.14 -27.25 3.63
CA GLY A 123 -10.87 -26.98 2.94
C GLY A 123 -10.52 -25.49 2.85
N SER A 124 -9.84 -25.11 1.77
CA SER A 124 -9.37 -23.74 1.44
C SER A 124 -10.42 -22.87 0.76
N ASP A 125 -11.59 -23.41 0.45
CA ASP A 125 -12.57 -22.74 -0.41
C ASP A 125 -13.59 -21.98 0.44
N PHE A 126 -13.52 -20.64 0.37
CA PHE A 126 -14.47 -19.75 1.01
C PHE A 126 -14.90 -18.63 0.06
N ASN A 127 -16.14 -18.18 0.21
CA ASN A 127 -16.67 -17.04 -0.53
C ASN A 127 -16.75 -15.81 0.36
N LEU A 128 -16.05 -14.75 -0.05
CA LEU A 128 -16.14 -13.42 0.54
C LEU A 128 -17.23 -12.62 -0.17
N ARG A 129 -18.13 -12.04 0.60
CA ARG A 129 -19.12 -11.07 0.11
C ARG A 129 -18.83 -9.70 0.71
N LYS A 130 -18.67 -8.69 -0.16
CA LYS A 130 -18.56 -7.30 0.28
C LYS A 130 -19.87 -6.88 0.96
N ILE A 131 -19.81 -6.49 2.23
CA ILE A 131 -20.96 -6.03 3.00
C ILE A 131 -21.14 -4.52 2.78
N GLY A 132 -20.05 -3.77 2.83
CA GLY A 132 -20.07 -2.32 2.71
C GLY A 132 -18.70 -1.70 2.89
N TYR A 133 -18.64 -0.38 2.72
CA TYR A 133 -17.40 0.38 2.94
C TYR A 133 -17.70 1.75 3.55
N LEU A 134 -16.70 2.29 4.23
CA LEU A 134 -16.63 3.67 4.67
C LEU A 134 -15.35 4.29 4.12
N ALA A 135 -15.45 5.47 3.51
CA ALA A 135 -14.30 6.19 2.99
C ALA A 135 -14.24 7.58 3.64
N ARG A 136 -13.04 7.99 4.07
CA ARG A 136 -12.81 9.31 4.63
C ARG A 136 -11.66 9.98 3.88
N ALA A 137 -11.96 11.17 3.33
CA ALA A 137 -10.93 12.07 2.83
C ALA A 137 -10.11 12.65 3.99
N ASN A 138 -8.84 12.96 3.76
CA ASN A 138 -7.92 13.51 4.76
C ASN A 138 -7.67 12.56 5.94
N ALA A 139 -7.55 11.27 5.66
CA ALA A 139 -7.29 10.24 6.66
C ALA A 139 -6.11 9.34 6.23
N GLY A 140 -5.00 10.00 5.85
CA GLY A 140 -3.83 9.34 5.27
C GLY A 140 -2.50 9.98 5.67
N ARG A 141 -1.42 9.48 5.08
CA ARG A 141 -0.03 9.90 5.37
C ARG A 141 0.16 11.41 5.38
N GLN A 142 -0.46 12.15 4.46
CA GLN A 142 -0.33 13.60 4.36
C GLN A 142 -0.77 14.34 5.63
N LEU A 143 -1.80 13.84 6.33
CA LEU A 143 -2.26 14.44 7.58
C LEU A 143 -1.25 14.22 8.70
N VAL A 144 -0.63 13.03 8.75
CA VAL A 144 0.45 12.73 9.70
C VAL A 144 1.67 13.60 9.42
N GLU A 145 2.07 13.71 8.15
CA GLU A 145 3.19 14.57 7.73
C GLU A 145 2.92 16.04 8.06
N ALA A 146 1.70 16.54 7.84
CA ALA A 146 1.32 17.91 8.18
C ALA A 146 1.35 18.17 9.68
N GLY A 147 0.86 17.23 10.48
CA GLY A 147 0.93 17.29 11.94
C GLY A 147 2.38 17.30 12.44
N PHE A 148 3.23 16.44 11.89
CA PHE A 148 4.65 16.39 12.22
C PHE A 148 5.38 17.68 11.84
N LYS A 149 5.16 18.20 10.62
CA LYS A 149 5.72 19.50 10.19
C LYS A 149 5.30 20.63 11.12
N SER A 150 4.03 20.66 11.52
CA SER A 150 3.50 21.67 12.45
C SER A 150 4.19 21.60 13.82
N LEU A 151 4.39 20.38 14.35
CA LEU A 151 5.14 20.17 15.59
C LEU A 151 6.59 20.66 15.49
N CYS A 152 7.27 20.36 14.39
CA CYS A 152 8.64 20.83 14.15
C CYS A 152 8.72 22.36 14.13
N ILE A 153 7.79 23.03 13.44
CA ILE A 153 7.74 24.50 13.37
C ILE A 153 7.57 25.10 14.77
N VAL A 154 6.62 24.57 15.57
CA VAL A 154 6.40 25.05 16.94
C VAL A 154 7.66 24.89 17.78
N ARG A 155 8.32 23.72 17.73
CA ARG A 155 9.53 23.48 18.52
C ARG A 155 10.67 24.40 18.10
N LEU A 156 10.96 24.50 16.81
CA LEU A 156 12.02 25.36 16.29
C LEU A 156 11.80 26.83 16.65
N ASN A 157 10.57 27.33 16.54
CA ASN A 157 10.23 28.70 16.90
C ASN A 157 10.20 28.93 18.42
N SER A 158 9.82 27.94 19.23
CA SER A 158 9.84 28.04 20.70
C SER A 158 11.24 28.07 21.30
N THR A 159 12.23 27.57 20.55
CA THR A 159 13.67 27.66 20.89
C THR A 159 14.35 28.93 20.38
N ALA A 160 13.66 29.75 19.56
CA ALA A 160 14.21 31.00 19.02
C ALA A 160 14.50 32.10 20.07
N PRO A 161 13.71 32.33 21.14
CA PRO A 161 14.00 33.41 22.09
C PRO A 161 15.21 33.15 23.00
N ALA A 162 15.83 31.96 22.92
CA ALA A 162 17.09 31.66 23.61
C ALA A 162 18.34 31.95 22.76
N ARG A 163 18.20 32.09 21.43
CA ARG A 163 19.34 32.37 20.54
C ARG A 163 19.70 33.86 20.49
N ASP A 164 18.71 34.74 20.54
CA ASP A 164 18.94 36.19 20.50
C ASP A 164 19.54 36.73 21.80
N ARG A 165 19.31 36.08 22.95
CA ARG A 165 19.94 36.44 24.23
C ARG A 165 21.40 36.03 24.38
N LEU A 166 21.90 35.13 23.53
CA LEU A 166 23.31 34.71 23.55
C LEU A 166 24.19 35.56 22.61
N LEU A 167 23.58 36.38 21.74
CA LEU A 167 24.28 37.31 20.86
C LEU A 167 24.38 38.73 21.43
N GLU A 168 23.56 39.09 22.43
CA GLU A 168 23.66 40.37 23.14
C GLU A 168 24.70 40.37 24.27
N THR A 169 25.26 39.22 24.66
CA THR A 169 26.26 39.12 25.75
C THR A 169 27.72 39.07 25.28
N SER A 170 27.99 39.29 24.00
CA SER A 170 29.34 39.30 23.45
C SER A 170 29.67 40.63 22.79
N ASP A 171 29.70 41.70 23.58
CA ASP A 171 30.40 42.95 23.25
C ASP A 171 31.73 42.97 24.03
N PRO A 172 32.89 42.85 23.36
CA PRO A 172 34.20 42.95 23.99
C PRO A 172 34.71 44.39 23.87
N ASP A 173 34.12 45.33 24.61
CA ASP A 173 34.74 46.66 24.78
C ASP A 173 34.20 47.37 26.02
N SER A 174 34.88 47.17 27.14
CA SER A 174 34.96 48.21 28.18
C SER A 174 36.38 48.25 28.73
N THR A 175 37.22 49.01 28.02
CA THR A 175 38.18 49.98 28.55
C THR A 175 38.94 49.60 29.82
N VAL A 176 40.22 49.31 29.59
CA VAL A 176 41.36 49.80 30.39
C VAL A 176 41.07 51.19 30.94
N ASP A 177 41.17 51.37 32.27
CA ASP A 177 41.94 52.48 32.88
C ASP A 177 42.05 52.38 34.41
N SER A 178 43.30 52.50 34.88
CA SER A 178 43.79 53.06 36.15
C SER A 178 43.55 52.37 37.49
N LEU A 179 44.56 51.67 38.02
CA LEU A 179 45.43 52.14 39.13
C LEU A 179 46.64 51.21 39.32
#